data_AF-A0A1G1LKX1-F1
#
_entry.id   AF-A0A1G1LKX1-F1
#
_cell.length_a   1.000
_cell.length_b   1.000
_cell.length_c   1.000
_cell.angle_alpha   90.00
_cell.angle_beta   90.00
_cell.angle_gamma   90.00
#
_symmetry.space_group_name_H-M   'P 1'
#
loop_
_entity.id
_entity.type
_entity.pdbx_description
1 polymer ?
#
loop_
_entity_poly.entity_id
_entity_poly.type
_entity_poly.pdbx_seq_one_letter_code
_entity_poly.pdbx_strand_id
1 'polypeptide(L)' 'MRKEGHVKKLIFAVLALAFLTVFSTEAFAYRYTRGHYRSNGTYVQTYRSSSPDGIRWNNWSSRGNVNPFTGRRGSRSWF' A
#
# COMPACT_ATOMS: atom_id res chain seq x y z
N MET A 1 32.46 -29.99 -26.61
CA MET A 1 32.73 -28.54 -26.68
C MET A 1 31.50 -27.66 -27.00
N ARG A 2 30.63 -27.93 -28.00
CA ARG A 2 29.44 -27.06 -28.29
C ARG A 2 28.32 -27.07 -27.23
N LYS A 3 28.08 -28.17 -26.53
CA LYS A 3 26.98 -28.31 -25.55
C LYS A 3 27.18 -27.46 -24.27
N GLU A 4 28.43 -27.30 -23.81
CA GLU A 4 28.74 -26.55 -22.58
C GLU A 4 28.39 -25.06 -22.68
N GLY A 5 28.57 -24.44 -23.85
CA GLY A 5 28.19 -23.06 -24.09
C GLY A 5 26.68 -22.83 -24.02
N HIS A 6 25.87 -23.83 -24.37
CA HIS A 6 24.40 -23.74 -24.29
C HIS A 6 23.91 -23.91 -22.85
N VAL A 7 24.53 -24.81 -22.08
CA VAL A 7 24.22 -25.01 -20.65
C VAL A 7 24.54 -23.77 -19.83
N LYS A 8 25.68 -23.11 -20.07
CA LYS A 8 26.04 -21.85 -19.39
C LYS A 8 25.06 -20.72 -19.70
N LYS A 9 24.59 -20.61 -20.95
CA LYS A 9 23.54 -19.64 -21.34
C LYS A 9 22.21 -19.93 -20.67
N LEU A 10 21.83 -21.20 -20.54
CA LEU A 10 20.62 -21.62 -19.81
C LEU A 10 20.72 -21.28 -18.32
N ILE A 11 21.83 -21.59 -17.67
CA ILE A 11 22.06 -21.22 -16.26
C ILE A 11 21.98 -19.71 -16.09
N PHE A 12 22.63 -18.94 -16.97
CA PHE A 12 22.59 -17.48 -16.92
C PHE A 12 21.17 -16.93 -17.12
N ALA A 13 20.39 -17.52 -18.04
CA ALA A 13 19.00 -17.14 -18.27
C ALA A 13 18.11 -17.44 -17.05
N VAL A 14 18.29 -18.59 -16.40
CA VAL A 14 17.56 -18.96 -15.17
C VAL A 14 17.92 -18.02 -14.02
N LEU A 15 19.20 -17.70 -13.85
CA LEU A 15 19.65 -16.76 -12.81
C LEU A 15 19.14 -15.33 -13.06
N ALA A 16 19.15 -14.87 -14.31
CA ALA A 16 18.60 -13.58 -14.68
C ALA A 16 17.08 -13.52 -14.41
N LEU A 17 16.35 -14.59 -14.72
CA LEU A 17 14.91 -14.68 -14.45
C LEU A 17 14.61 -14.70 -12.95
N ALA A 18 15.40 -15.43 -12.16
CA ALA A 18 15.29 -15.43 -10.70
C ALA A 18 15.55 -14.04 -10.12
N PHE A 19 16.56 -13.32 -10.63
CA PHE A 19 16.89 -11.96 -10.19
C PHE A 19 15.76 -10.94 -10.43
N LEU A 20 14.96 -11.11 -11.49
CA LEU A 20 13.82 -10.24 -11.77
C LEU A 20 12.69 -10.35 -10.72
N THR A 21 12.62 -11.44 -9.96
CA THR A 21 11.55 -11.67 -8.98
C THR A 21 11.82 -11.06 -7.60
N VAL A 22 13.02 -10.52 -7.36
CA VAL A 22 13.46 -10.09 -6.03
C VAL A 22 12.88 -8.73 -5.62
N PHE A 23 12.29 -7.97 -6.56
CA PHE A 23 11.74 -6.65 -6.29
C PHE A 23 10.22 -6.70 -6.12
N SER A 24 9.75 -6.92 -4.89
CA SER A 24 8.35 -6.64 -4.53
C SER A 24 8.18 -5.16 -4.24
N THR A 25 7.31 -4.47 -4.98
CA THR A 25 6.88 -3.11 -4.62
C THR A 25 5.69 -3.18 -3.66
N GLU A 26 5.80 -2.54 -2.51
CA GLU A 26 4.66 -2.42 -1.59
C GLU A 26 3.69 -1.34 -2.09
N ALA A 27 2.47 -1.74 -2.43
CA ALA A 27 1.40 -0.81 -2.76
C ALA A 27 0.68 -0.37 -1.49
N PHE A 28 0.89 0.88 -1.06
CA PHE A 28 0.18 1.45 0.07
C PHE A 28 -1.20 1.98 -0.34
N ALA A 29 -2.27 1.35 0.16
CA ALA A 29 -3.65 1.78 -0.07
C ALA A 29 -4.09 2.89 0.92
N TYR A 30 -3.59 4.11 0.72
CA TYR A 30 -4.12 5.29 1.42
C TYR A 30 -4.40 6.46 0.50
N ARG A 31 -5.30 7.34 0.95
CA ARG A 31 -5.63 8.60 0.31
C ARG A 31 -5.15 9.77 1.15
N TYR A 32 -4.44 10.70 0.52
CA TYR A 32 -4.04 11.97 1.12
C TYR A 32 -5.08 13.06 0.81
N THR A 33 -5.52 13.77 1.85
CA THR A 33 -6.44 14.90 1.71
C THR A 33 -5.70 16.19 2.04
N ARG A 34 -5.69 17.13 1.07
CA ARG A 34 -5.13 18.47 1.27
C ARG A 34 -5.98 19.27 2.25
N GLY A 35 -5.33 20.11 3.04
CA GLY A 35 -6.04 21.04 3.92
C GLY A 35 -6.81 22.08 3.11
N HIS A 36 -7.97 22.50 3.59
CA HIS A 36 -8.83 23.48 2.92
C HIS A 36 -9.71 24.22 3.94
N TYR A 37 -10.24 25.37 3.52
CA TYR A 37 -11.26 26.08 4.28
C TYR A 37 -12.65 25.59 3.89
N ARG A 38 -13.52 25.39 4.88
CA ARG A 38 -14.95 25.15 4.68
C ARG A 38 -15.67 26.46 4.37
N SER A 39 -16.88 26.38 3.81
CA SER A 39 -17.72 27.55 3.49
C SER A 39 -18.02 28.43 4.71
N ASN A 40 -18.03 27.86 5.91
CA ASN A 40 -18.22 28.57 7.18
C ASN A 40 -16.91 29.16 7.76
N GLY A 41 -15.83 29.21 6.98
CA GLY A 41 -14.53 29.76 7.40
C GLY A 41 -13.66 28.83 8.26
N THR A 42 -14.12 27.63 8.63
CA THR A 42 -13.32 26.69 9.44
C THR A 42 -12.22 26.03 8.61
N TYR A 43 -10.97 26.11 9.06
CA TYR A 43 -9.85 25.40 8.44
C TYR A 43 -9.85 23.89 8.77
N VAL A 44 -9.65 23.06 7.76
CA VAL A 44 -9.47 21.61 7.88
C VAL A 44 -8.01 21.28 7.61
N GLN A 45 -7.33 20.71 8.60
CA GLN A 45 -5.95 20.26 8.45
C GLN A 45 -5.84 19.09 7.45
N THR A 46 -4.68 18.97 6.81
CA THR A 46 -4.36 17.80 5.99
C THR A 46 -4.31 16.50 6.81
N TYR A 47 -4.73 15.39 6.21
CA TYR A 47 -4.67 14.06 6.82
C TYR A 47 -4.61 12.94 5.78
N ARG A 48 -4.25 11.73 6.24
CA ARG A 48 -4.31 10.49 5.46
C ARG A 48 -5.49 9.64 5.94
N SER A 49 -6.17 8.98 5.02
CA SER A 49 -7.24 8.01 5.28
C SER A 49 -7.04 6.72 4.49
N SER A 50 -7.73 5.64 4.88
CA SER A 50 -7.84 4.44 4.06
C SER A 50 -8.36 4.80 2.66
N SER A 51 -7.86 4.11 1.63
CA SER A 51 -8.37 4.26 0.27
C SER A 51 -9.82 3.79 0.17
N PRO A 52 -10.67 4.45 -0.62
CA PRO A 52 -12.06 4.06 -0.79
C PRO A 52 -12.16 2.78 -1.64
N ASP A 53 -12.73 1.72 -1.06
CA ASP A 53 -12.95 0.42 -1.71
C ASP A 53 -14.39 -0.14 -1.48
N GLY A 54 -15.25 0.61 -0.79
CA GLY A 54 -16.62 0.21 -0.45
C GLY A 54 -16.75 -0.69 0.77
N ILE A 55 -15.64 -1.13 1.37
CA ILE A 55 -15.64 -1.98 2.56
C ILE A 55 -15.51 -1.07 3.79
N ARG A 56 -16.50 -1.11 4.69
CA ARG A 56 -16.48 -0.22 5.86
C ARG A 56 -15.57 -0.75 6.96
N TRP A 57 -15.55 -2.07 7.15
CA TRP A 57 -14.87 -2.75 8.26
C TRP A 57 -13.35 -2.67 8.23
N ASN A 58 -12.73 -2.47 7.07
CA ASN A 58 -11.27 -2.37 6.93
C ASN A 58 -10.74 -0.92 7.04
N ASN A 59 -11.61 0.08 7.17
CA ASN A 59 -11.18 1.46 7.40
C ASN A 59 -10.43 1.59 8.73
N TRP A 60 -9.39 2.42 8.79
CA TRP A 60 -8.65 2.67 10.04
C TRP A 60 -9.52 3.26 11.17
N SER A 61 -10.64 3.89 10.81
CA SER A 61 -11.60 4.43 11.78
C SER A 61 -12.54 3.39 12.40
N SER A 62 -12.58 2.17 11.84
CA SER A 62 -13.46 1.08 12.31
C SER A 62 -12.94 0.44 13.59
N ARG A 63 -13.86 0.02 14.46
CA ARG A 63 -13.53 -0.59 15.76
C ARG A 63 -12.64 -1.81 15.56
N GLY A 64 -11.52 -1.83 16.29
CA GLY A 64 -10.50 -2.90 16.21
C GLY A 64 -9.32 -2.58 15.30
N ASN A 65 -9.45 -1.62 14.37
CA ASN A 65 -8.36 -1.21 13.49
C ASN A 65 -7.52 -0.09 14.10
N VAL A 66 -6.32 0.12 13.55
CA VAL A 66 -5.40 1.18 13.96
C VAL A 66 -4.97 1.98 12.74
N ASN A 67 -4.93 3.31 12.86
CA ASN A 67 -4.36 4.17 11.84
C ASN A 67 -2.82 4.11 11.90
N PRO A 68 -2.13 3.63 10.85
CA PRO A 68 -0.67 3.45 10.87
C PRO A 68 0.10 4.77 10.95
N PHE A 69 -0.52 5.90 10.58
CA PHE A 69 0.13 7.21 10.58
C PHE A 69 0.01 7.96 11.90
N THR A 70 -0.95 7.59 12.75
CA THR A 70 -1.21 8.31 14.00
C THR A 70 -1.21 7.41 15.23
N GLY A 71 -1.19 6.08 15.05
CA GLY A 71 -1.33 5.09 16.13
C GLY A 71 -2.72 5.07 16.79
N ARG A 72 -3.67 5.89 16.31
CA ARG A 72 -5.01 6.00 16.91
C ARG A 72 -5.85 4.76 16.57
N ARG A 73 -6.49 4.18 17.59
CA ARG A 73 -7.46 3.10 17.44
C ARG A 73 -8.77 3.62 16.85
N GLY A 74 -9.31 2.89 15.89
CA GLY A 74 -10.64 3.11 15.36
C GLY A 74 -11.72 2.74 16.37
N SER A 75 -12.83 3.47 16.33
CA SER A 75 -13.95 3.33 17.29
C SER A 75 -15.32 3.21 16.61
N ARG A 76 -15.42 3.34 15.28
CA ARG A 76 -16.69 3.24 14.57
C ARG A 76 -17.21 1.80 14.55
N SER A 77 -18.40 1.58 15.12
CA SER A 77 -19.20 0.38 14.90
C SER A 77 -20.07 0.56 13.67
N TRP A 78 -20.28 -0.52 12.89
CA TRP A 78 -21.27 -0.54 11.81
C TRP A 78 -22.32 -1.64 11.97
N PHE A 79 -22.32 -2.29 13.13
CA PHE A 79 -23.34 -3.24 13.61
C PHE A 79 -24.01 -2.59 14.83
#